data_AF-A0A7J0ECS4-F1
#
_entry.id   AF-A0A7J0ECS4-F1
#
_cell.length_a   1.000
_cell.length_b   1.000
_cell.length_c   1.000
_cell.angle_alpha   90.00
_cell.angle_beta   90.00
_cell.angle_gamma   90.00
#
_symmetry.space_group_name_H-M   'P 1'
#
loop_
_entity.id
_entity.type
_entity.pdbx_description
1 polymer ?
#
loop_
_entity_poly.entity_id
_entity_poly.type
_entity_poly.pdbx_seq_one_letter_code
_entity_poly.pdbx_strand_id
1 'polypeptide(L)'
;MASIVSMVGAGFSCGGLGLNRGAGGAGPTQWRQRRVVAVVRAEAINPEIRKTEEKVVDSVVSSELSKPLTAYCRCWRSGTFPLCDGSHVKHNKATGDNVGPLLLKKPKE
;
A
#
# COMPACT_ATOMS: atom_id res chain seq x y z
N MET A 1 14.14 39.75 -6.57
CA MET A 1 15.26 39.37 -7.45
C MET A 1 14.89 38.06 -8.13
N ALA A 2 15.02 38.03 -9.46
CA ALA A 2 14.74 36.86 -10.29
C ALA A 2 15.66 35.69 -9.95
N SER A 3 15.20 34.46 -10.22
CA SER A 3 16.01 33.29 -10.61
C SER A 3 15.06 32.15 -11.00
N ILE A 4 14.58 32.08 -12.25
CA ILE A 4 15.10 31.24 -13.36
C ILE A 4 15.73 29.91 -12.95
N VAL A 5 15.01 28.79 -13.14
CA VAL A 5 15.59 27.50 -13.54
C VAL A 5 14.62 26.79 -14.48
N SER A 6 15.19 26.27 -15.56
CA SER A 6 14.59 25.81 -16.81
C SER A 6 13.70 24.58 -16.71
N MET A 7 12.58 24.60 -17.44
CA MET A 7 11.90 23.38 -17.86
C MET A 7 12.66 22.78 -19.04
N VAL A 8 13.32 21.64 -18.82
CA VAL A 8 13.85 20.79 -19.90
C VAL A 8 12.67 19.95 -20.41
N GLY A 9 12.26 20.24 -21.65
CA GLY A 9 11.26 19.45 -22.36
C GLY A 9 11.86 18.12 -22.83
N ALA A 10 11.10 17.05 -22.64
CA ALA A 10 11.25 15.81 -23.40
C ALA A 10 9.97 15.62 -24.21
N GLY A 11 10.04 16.07 -25.47
CA GLY A 11 9.04 15.73 -26.47
C GLY A 11 9.15 14.26 -26.82
N PHE A 12 8.02 13.57 -26.85
CA PHE A 12 7.88 12.35 -27.63
C PHE A 12 6.92 12.64 -28.78
N SER A 13 7.52 13.07 -29.89
CA SER A 13 6.88 13.09 -31.20
C SER A 13 7.05 11.71 -31.82
N CYS A 14 5.95 11.06 -32.18
CA CYS A 14 5.96 10.06 -33.24
C CYS A 14 4.88 10.47 -34.24
N GLY A 15 5.33 10.82 -35.45
CA GLY A 15 4.47 11.28 -36.54
C GLY A 15 3.77 10.12 -37.26
N GLY A 16 2.63 10.44 -37.85
CA GLY A 16 1.91 9.60 -38.80
C GLY A 16 1.12 10.49 -39.75
N LEU A 17 1.45 10.40 -41.03
CA LEU A 17 1.07 11.26 -42.16
C LEU A 17 -0.44 11.42 -42.41
N GLY A 18 -0.85 12.68 -42.62
CA GLY A 18 -1.63 13.19 -43.76
C GLY A 18 -3.07 12.70 -44.01
N LEU A 19 -4.04 13.64 -44.04
CA LEU A 19 -4.97 13.83 -45.17
C LEU A 19 -5.90 15.07 -44.99
N ASN A 20 -5.88 15.88 -46.05
CA ASN A 20 -6.76 16.96 -46.55
C ASN A 20 -7.77 17.77 -45.71
N ARG A 21 -7.78 19.06 -46.08
CA ARG A 21 -8.76 20.13 -45.79
C ARG A 21 -10.21 19.72 -46.04
N GLY A 22 -11.08 20.12 -45.12
CA GLY A 22 -12.52 20.32 -45.33
C GLY A 22 -13.05 21.36 -44.33
N ALA A 23 -13.62 22.44 -44.85
CA ALA A 23 -14.24 23.51 -44.07
C ALA A 23 -15.57 23.04 -43.46
N GLY A 24 -15.85 23.43 -42.21
CA GLY A 24 -17.19 23.32 -41.64
C GLY A 24 -17.24 23.25 -40.11
N GLY A 25 -17.70 24.33 -39.49
CA GLY A 25 -18.67 24.27 -38.38
C GLY A 25 -18.19 23.97 -36.96
N ALA A 26 -18.63 24.85 -36.06
CA ALA A 26 -18.75 24.69 -34.60
C ALA A 26 -17.45 24.54 -33.80
N GLY A 27 -17.10 25.61 -33.08
CA GLY A 27 -16.00 25.62 -32.11
C GLY A 27 -16.17 24.55 -31.04
N PRO A 28 -15.06 24.04 -30.47
CA PRO A 28 -15.12 22.92 -29.54
C PRO A 28 -15.87 23.36 -28.28
N THR A 29 -16.95 22.67 -27.97
CA THR A 29 -17.50 22.64 -26.61
C THR A 29 -16.36 22.21 -25.70
N GLN A 30 -15.78 23.17 -24.97
CA GLN A 30 -14.77 22.89 -23.96
C GLN A 30 -15.43 22.07 -22.84
N TRP A 31 -15.41 20.75 -23.01
CA TRP A 31 -15.67 19.81 -21.94
C TRP A 31 -14.55 19.97 -20.91
N ARG A 32 -14.79 20.87 -19.96
CA ARG A 32 -13.92 21.10 -18.80
C ARG A 32 -13.96 19.84 -17.95
N GLN A 33 -13.08 18.89 -18.26
CA GLN A 33 -12.86 17.69 -17.47
C GLN A 33 -12.54 18.14 -16.03
N ARG A 34 -13.53 18.05 -15.14
CA ARG A 34 -13.32 18.27 -13.70
C ARG A 34 -12.36 17.18 -13.24
N ARG A 35 -11.09 17.54 -13.03
CA ARG A 35 -10.13 16.67 -12.34
C ARG A 35 -10.67 16.41 -10.94
N VAL A 36 -11.27 15.25 -10.74
CA VAL A 36 -11.56 14.71 -9.42
C VAL A 36 -10.23 14.21 -8.84
N VAL A 37 -9.79 14.86 -7.76
CA VAL A 37 -8.59 14.45 -7.02
C VAL A 37 -9.05 13.52 -5.92
N ALA A 38 -8.69 12.24 -6.00
CA ALA A 38 -8.97 11.28 -4.93
C ALA A 38 -8.00 11.55 -3.77
N VAL A 39 -8.53 11.84 -2.58
CA VAL A 39 -7.73 11.94 -1.36
C VAL A 39 -7.56 10.54 -0.79
N VAL A 40 -6.39 9.94 -0.98
CA VAL A 40 -6.05 8.65 -0.36
C VAL A 40 -5.55 8.92 1.06
N ARG A 41 -6.30 8.48 2.07
CA ARG A 41 -5.81 8.50 3.45
C ARG A 41 -5.08 7.19 3.73
N ALA A 42 -3.79 7.30 4.07
CA ALA A 42 -3.02 6.16 4.56
C ALA A 42 -3.44 5.86 6.00
N GLU A 43 -3.98 4.65 6.23
CA GLU A 43 -4.27 4.17 7.58
C GLU A 43 -3.02 3.57 8.23
N ALA A 44 -2.91 3.69 9.55
CA ALA A 44 -1.82 3.09 10.30
C ALA A 44 -1.98 1.56 10.33
N ILE A 45 -0.87 0.83 10.18
CA ILE A 45 -0.88 -0.65 10.20
C ILE A 45 -1.31 -1.17 11.57
N ASN A 46 -0.72 -0.65 12.64
CA ASN A 46 -1.09 -0.95 14.02
C ASN A 46 -2.16 0.07 14.49
N PRO A 47 -3.38 -0.32 14.88
CA PRO A 47 -4.41 0.61 15.35
C PRO A 47 -4.35 0.81 16.88
N GLU A 48 -4.16 -0.26 17.67
CA GLU A 48 -4.34 -0.24 19.12
C GLU A 48 -3.18 -0.85 19.95
N ILE A 49 -2.32 -1.67 19.37
CA ILE A 49 -1.35 -2.48 20.14
C ILE A 49 -0.21 -1.60 20.65
N ARG A 50 -0.03 -1.53 21.97
CA ARG A 50 1.15 -0.94 22.66
C ARG A 50 1.53 0.46 22.15
N LYS A 51 0.54 1.34 21.96
CA LYS A 51 0.71 2.71 21.42
C LYS A 51 1.54 3.67 22.26
N THR A 52 1.79 3.32 23.53
CA THR A 52 2.69 4.06 24.41
C THR A 52 4.16 3.86 24.05
N GLU A 53 4.48 2.81 23.30
CA GLU A 53 5.84 2.51 22.86
C GLU A 53 6.11 3.15 21.49
N GLU A 54 7.21 3.87 21.37
CA GLU A 54 7.65 4.47 20.11
C GLU A 54 7.87 3.40 19.03
N LYS A 55 8.37 2.23 19.45
CA LYS A 55 8.62 1.09 18.57
C LYS A 55 8.35 -0.22 19.31
N VAL A 56 7.30 -0.91 18.89
CA VAL A 56 6.94 -2.22 19.42
C VAL A 56 7.83 -3.29 18.80
N VAL A 57 8.56 -4.02 19.63
CA VAL A 57 9.45 -5.13 19.26
C VAL A 57 9.19 -6.31 20.19
N ASP A 58 9.15 -7.51 19.62
CA ASP A 58 9.03 -8.77 20.36
C ASP A 58 10.22 -9.68 20.02
N SER A 59 10.93 -10.12 21.04
CA SER A 59 12.07 -11.04 20.93
C SER A 59 11.65 -12.42 21.41
N VAL A 60 11.99 -13.44 20.63
CA VAL A 60 11.65 -14.84 20.94
C VAL A 60 12.89 -15.69 20.74
N VAL A 61 13.26 -16.45 21.76
CA VAL A 61 14.35 -17.42 21.67
C VAL A 61 13.80 -18.73 21.10
N SER A 62 14.41 -19.25 20.04
CA SER A 62 13.90 -20.43 19.33
C SER A 62 13.83 -21.70 20.19
N SER A 63 14.67 -21.81 21.21
CA SER A 63 14.68 -22.95 22.16
C SER A 63 13.44 -22.98 23.06
N GLU A 64 12.82 -21.83 23.35
CA GLU A 64 11.70 -21.68 24.28
C GLU A 64 10.33 -22.01 23.67
N LEU A 65 10.26 -22.27 22.36
CA LEU A 65 8.99 -22.56 21.68
C LEU A 65 8.39 -23.88 22.19
N SER A 66 7.31 -23.86 22.97
CA SER A 66 6.72 -25.10 23.48
C SER A 66 6.09 -25.99 22.40
N LYS A 67 5.71 -25.41 21.26
CA LYS A 67 5.04 -26.11 20.16
C LYS A 67 6.00 -26.37 19.00
N PRO A 68 5.82 -27.47 18.24
CA PRO A 68 6.63 -27.77 17.05
C PRO A 68 6.47 -26.70 15.96
N LEU A 69 5.32 -26.03 15.94
CA LEU A 69 4.99 -24.94 15.04
C LEU A 69 4.29 -23.84 15.85
N THR A 70 4.85 -22.63 15.83
CA THR A 70 4.27 -21.46 16.49
C THR A 70 4.06 -20.35 15.47
N ALA A 71 2.85 -19.77 15.45
CA ALA A 71 2.48 -18.72 14.52
C ALA A 71 2.54 -17.34 15.20
N TYR A 72 3.28 -16.41 14.60
CA TYR A 72 3.43 -15.03 15.06
C TYR A 72 2.65 -14.07 14.16
N CYS A 73 2.01 -13.09 14.79
CA CYS A 73 1.19 -12.09 14.10
C CYS A 73 2.06 -11.15 13.26
N ARG A 74 1.57 -10.80 12.07
CA ARG A 74 2.12 -9.72 11.23
C ARG A 74 1.06 -8.70 10.81
N CYS A 75 -0.20 -8.92 11.15
CA CYS A 75 -1.31 -8.06 10.76
C CYS A 75 -1.66 -7.00 11.80
N TRP A 76 -1.10 -7.05 13.02
CA TRP A 76 -1.42 -6.12 14.11
C TRP A 76 -2.92 -6.06 14.47
N ARG A 77 -3.64 -7.18 14.31
CA ARG A 77 -5.05 -7.32 14.70
C ARG A 77 -5.29 -8.44 15.72
N SER A 78 -4.24 -9.13 16.15
CA SER A 78 -4.39 -10.26 17.06
C SER A 78 -4.63 -9.79 18.49
N GLY A 79 -5.63 -10.35 19.15
CA GLY A 79 -5.87 -10.14 20.58
C GLY A 79 -4.86 -10.84 21.48
N THR A 80 -4.11 -11.82 20.95
CA THR A 80 -3.00 -12.50 21.66
C THR A 80 -1.63 -12.11 21.11
N PHE A 81 -1.53 -10.91 20.53
CA PHE A 81 -0.27 -10.37 20.03
C PHE A 81 0.84 -10.51 21.10
N PRO A 82 2.03 -11.05 20.75
CA PRO A 82 2.60 -11.22 19.41
C PRO A 82 2.21 -12.51 18.66
N LEU A 83 1.42 -13.39 19.25
CA LEU A 83 0.98 -14.64 18.60
C LEU A 83 -0.13 -14.37 17.58
N CYS A 84 -0.33 -15.30 16.65
CA CYS A 84 -1.43 -15.26 15.69
C CYS A 84 -2.64 -16.05 16.22
N ASP A 85 -3.78 -15.38 16.32
CA ASP A 85 -5.10 -15.98 16.66
C ASP A 85 -6.03 -16.17 15.45
N GLY A 86 -5.59 -15.83 14.24
CA GLY A 86 -6.40 -15.90 13.02
C GLY A 86 -7.11 -14.60 12.63
N SER A 87 -6.96 -13.51 13.39
CA SER A 87 -7.60 -12.22 13.09
C SER A 87 -7.22 -11.63 11.73
N HIS A 88 -6.09 -12.04 11.14
CA HIS A 88 -5.71 -11.68 9.78
C HIS A 88 -6.76 -12.09 8.73
N VAL A 89 -7.50 -13.19 8.95
CA VAL A 89 -8.54 -13.63 8.01
C VAL A 89 -9.68 -12.61 7.92
N LYS A 90 -10.12 -12.09 9.07
CA LYS A 90 -11.17 -11.06 9.14
C LYS A 90 -10.69 -9.76 8.49
N HIS A 91 -9.46 -9.36 8.78
CA HIS A 91 -8.81 -8.18 8.19
C HIS A 91 -8.74 -8.29 6.65
N ASN A 92 -8.20 -9.40 6.14
CA ASN A 92 -8.09 -9.65 4.70
C ASN A 92 -9.45 -9.60 4.00
N LYS A 93 -10.47 -10.24 4.59
CA LYS A 93 -11.83 -10.23 4.03
C LYS A 93 -12.45 -8.83 4.00
N ALA A 94 -12.21 -8.01 5.03
CA ALA A 94 -12.78 -6.67 5.14
C ALA A 94 -12.09 -5.64 4.25
N THR A 95 -10.77 -5.78 4.05
CA THR A 95 -9.94 -4.78 3.35
C THR A 95 -9.52 -5.19 1.95
N GLY A 96 -9.67 -6.47 1.59
CA GLY A 96 -9.10 -7.05 0.37
C GLY A 96 -7.60 -7.32 0.46
N ASP A 97 -7.03 -7.31 1.67
CA ASP A 97 -5.62 -7.57 1.93
C ASP A 97 -5.29 -9.08 1.91
N ASN A 98 -4.00 -9.43 1.92
CA ASN A 98 -3.49 -10.80 1.80
C ASN A 98 -2.41 -11.15 2.84
N VAL A 99 -2.40 -10.49 3.99
CA VAL A 99 -1.42 -10.74 5.05
C VAL A 99 -1.64 -12.08 5.76
N GLY A 100 -0.57 -12.63 6.33
CA GLY A 100 -0.60 -13.88 7.08
C GLY A 100 0.52 -13.97 8.12
N PRO A 101 0.47 -14.94 9.04
CA PRO A 101 1.42 -15.06 10.13
C PRO A 101 2.82 -15.48 9.66
N LEU A 102 3.81 -15.28 10.53
CA LEU A 102 5.12 -15.93 10.42
C LEU A 102 5.07 -17.26 11.18
N LEU A 103 5.41 -18.36 10.52
CA LEU A 103 5.43 -19.68 11.13
C LEU A 103 6.87 -20.05 11.54
N LEU A 104 7.10 -20.14 12.85
CA LEU A 104 8.36 -20.63 13.41
C LEU A 104 8.25 -22.12 13.69
N LYS A 105 9.09 -22.91 13.02
CA LYS A 105 9.22 -24.35 13.25
C LYS A 105 10.36 -24.60 14.21
N LYS A 106 10.12 -25.40 15.24
CA LYS A 106 11.23 -25.96 16.01
C LYS A 106 12.01 -26.93 15.11
N PRO A 107 13.35 -26.84 15.06
CA PRO A 107 14.16 -27.87 14.45
C PRO A 107 13.79 -29.22 15.06
N LYS A 108 13.68 -30.25 14.23
CA LYS A 108 13.66 -31.62 14.75
C LYS A 108 15.07 -31.91 15.27
N GLU A 109 15.16 -32.32 16.52
CA GLU A 109 16.39 -32.87 17.11
C GLU A 109 16.79 -34.16 16.37
#